data_AF-A0A6P3X561-F1
#
_entry.id   AF-A0A6P3X561-F1
#
_cell.length_a   1.000
_cell.length_b   1.000
_cell.length_c   1.000
_cell.angle_alpha   90.00
_cell.angle_beta   90.00
_cell.angle_gamma   90.00
#
_symmetry.space_group_name_H-M   'P 1'
#
loop_
_entity.id
_entity.type
_entity.pdbx_description
1 polymer ?
#
loop_
_entity_poly.entity_id
_entity_poly.type
_entity_poly.pdbx_seq_one_letter_code
_entity_poly.pdbx_strand_id
1 'polypeptide(L)'
;MVDISVSQLVNQIDQSNFTLYTEWQDTYFKIILLRSCLVPLSGKMHPQNIIYFLDHLDESFDTYLEKTKRAFSGESMEIQFFLQDDTFMWKEQNILTRGEITVSPISNILIISDTLKEILERYRGCRERMITLEKENEYLNESNVKLNIRIEKTVGIKENMEKDFYRKFLLLLNSKKQRIRELQEALDKKTTKTEYDETTDENEGSDVEDKRVQETSIKSTNIRKRKTNSQEDEQKDKSNISKRNFMRCTNFFSSENSSPEPSTSKDKSILKNADVQHITMATEQLNTSEEEPEDDLFSQ
;
A
#
# COMPACT_ATOMS: atom_id res chain seq x y z
N MET A 1 13.40 23.42 20.56
CA MET A 1 14.20 22.53 19.68
C MET A 1 14.50 23.36 18.44
N VAL A 2 15.77 23.53 18.05
CA VAL A 2 16.11 24.40 16.90
C VAL A 2 15.96 23.58 15.62
N ASP A 3 14.93 23.92 14.84
CA ASP A 3 14.76 23.36 13.51
C ASP A 3 15.65 24.12 12.53
N ILE A 4 16.35 23.42 11.66
CA ILE A 4 17.33 24.00 10.76
C ILE A 4 17.05 23.55 9.34
N SER A 5 16.87 24.52 8.44
CA SER A 5 16.76 24.27 7.02
C SER A 5 17.96 24.86 6.28
N VAL A 6 18.49 24.11 5.33
CA VAL A 6 19.59 24.53 4.46
C VAL A 6 19.15 24.29 3.02
N SER A 7 19.22 25.32 2.19
CA SER A 7 18.85 25.25 0.78
C SER A 7 19.78 26.09 -0.09
N GLN A 8 19.81 25.75 -1.38
CA GLN A 8 20.47 26.56 -2.39
C GLN A 8 19.40 27.37 -3.13
N LEU A 9 19.56 28.69 -3.13
CA LEU A 9 18.63 29.64 -3.72
C LEU A 9 19.36 30.52 -4.76
N VAL A 10 18.57 31.11 -5.66
CA VAL A 10 19.06 31.99 -6.73
C VAL A 10 18.67 33.43 -6.40
N ASN A 11 19.65 34.33 -6.40
CA ASN A 11 19.40 35.76 -6.29
C ASN A 11 18.94 36.30 -7.64
N GLN A 12 17.76 36.91 -7.70
CA GLN A 12 17.21 37.41 -8.96
C GLN A 12 17.94 38.64 -9.51
N ILE A 13 18.71 39.35 -8.68
CA ILE A 13 19.39 40.59 -9.08
C ILE A 13 20.62 40.30 -9.95
N ASP A 14 21.50 39.42 -9.47
CA ASP A 14 22.77 39.09 -10.13
C ASP A 14 22.78 37.66 -10.70
N GLN A 15 21.66 36.92 -10.58
CA GLN A 15 21.52 35.51 -10.99
C GLN A 15 22.56 34.59 -10.33
N SER A 16 23.11 35.00 -9.17
CA SER A 16 24.07 34.21 -8.41
C SER A 16 23.38 33.22 -7.49
N ASN A 17 24.02 32.06 -7.29
CA ASN A 17 23.59 31.07 -6.32
C ASN A 17 24.14 31.40 -4.95
N PHE A 18 23.30 31.27 -3.92
CA PHE A 18 23.71 31.36 -2.53
C PHE A 18 23.09 30.22 -1.72
N THR A 19 23.76 29.82 -0.65
CA THR A 19 23.19 28.86 0.31
C THR A 19 22.54 29.64 1.44
N LEU A 20 21.25 29.38 1.65
CA LEU A 20 20.50 29.91 2.78
C LEU A 20 20.49 28.84 3.88
N TYR A 21 21.04 29.21 5.03
CA TYR A 21 20.92 28.46 6.27
C TYR A 21 19.94 29.20 7.17
N THR A 22 18.90 28.51 7.65
CA THR A 22 17.88 29.10 8.52
C THR A 22 17.76 28.31 9.81
N GLU A 23 17.87 28.98 10.94
CA GLU A 23 17.57 28.47 12.27
C GLU A 23 16.20 28.99 12.71
N TRP A 24 15.24 28.09 12.84
CA TRP A 24 13.91 28.37 13.35
C TRP A 24 13.89 28.19 14.87
N GLN A 25 13.55 29.26 15.58
CA GLN A 25 13.33 29.25 17.02
C GLN A 25 11.90 29.71 17.32
N ASP A 26 11.42 29.43 18.52
CA ASP A 26 10.04 29.74 18.91
C ASP A 26 9.76 31.25 18.93
N THR A 27 10.79 32.09 19.06
CA THR A 27 10.67 33.55 19.25
C THR A 27 11.21 34.39 18.10
N TYR A 28 11.93 33.78 17.14
CA TYR A 28 12.44 34.40 15.93
C TYR A 28 13.03 33.32 15.03
N PHE A 29 13.29 33.65 13.77
CA PHE A 29 14.19 32.83 12.96
C PHE A 29 15.42 33.64 12.55
N LYS A 30 16.55 32.97 12.46
CA LYS A 30 17.84 33.55 12.06
C LYS A 30 18.24 32.96 10.72
N ILE A 31 18.69 33.83 9.83
CA ILE A 31 19.24 33.42 8.54
C ILE A 31 20.76 33.66 8.52
N ILE A 32 21.46 32.78 7.81
CA ILE A 32 22.84 32.93 7.40
C ILE A 32 22.90 32.70 5.90
N LEU A 33 23.37 33.70 5.16
CA LEU A 33 23.54 33.65 3.71
C LEU A 33 25.02 33.40 3.40
N LEU A 34 25.29 32.30 2.70
CA LEU A 34 26.62 31.89 2.30
C LEU A 34 26.75 32.04 0.79
N ARG A 35 27.67 32.91 0.35
CA ARG A 35 28.01 33.13 -1.05
C ARG A 35 29.46 32.73 -1.30
N SER A 36 29.75 32.22 -2.49
CA SER A 36 31.11 31.81 -2.87
C SER A 36 32.08 32.98 -2.74
N CYS A 37 33.19 32.77 -2.02
CA CYS A 37 34.28 33.73 -1.85
C CYS A 37 33.88 35.09 -1.20
N LEU A 38 32.73 35.16 -0.53
CA LEU A 38 32.26 36.35 0.17
C LEU A 38 32.06 36.07 1.66
N VAL A 39 32.08 37.14 2.46
CA VAL A 39 31.80 37.05 3.89
C VAL A 39 30.35 36.60 4.09
N PRO A 40 30.09 35.60 4.96
CA PRO A 40 28.73 35.21 5.32
C PRO A 40 27.94 36.39 5.87
N LEU A 41 26.68 36.51 5.49
CA LEU A 41 25.77 37.52 6.04
C LEU A 41 24.80 36.87 7.02
N SER A 42 24.43 37.54 8.11
CA SER A 42 23.40 37.07 9.03
C SER A 42 22.33 38.13 9.26
N GLY A 43 21.10 37.66 9.36
CA GLY A 43 19.94 38.46 9.71
C GLY A 43 19.02 37.70 10.67
N LYS A 44 18.15 38.43 11.36
CA LYS A 44 17.14 37.85 12.26
C LYS A 44 15.78 38.45 11.96
N MET A 45 14.76 37.62 12.00
CA MET A 45 13.38 38.02 11.80
C MET A 45 12.58 37.71 13.06
N HIS A 46 12.13 38.77 13.73
CA HIS A 46 11.28 38.67 14.91
C HIS A 46 9.79 38.67 14.52
N PRO A 47 8.90 38.06 15.31
CA PRO A 47 7.46 38.03 15.05
C PRO A 47 6.83 39.41 14.83
N GLN A 48 7.34 40.45 15.51
CA GLN A 48 6.87 41.82 15.32
C GLN A 48 7.07 42.31 13.88
N ASN A 49 8.19 41.93 13.26
CA ASN A 49 8.47 42.25 11.86
C ASN A 49 7.59 41.44 10.92
N ILE A 50 7.26 40.19 11.29
CA ILE A 50 6.35 39.34 10.52
C ILE A 50 4.94 39.94 10.50
N ILE A 51 4.46 40.46 11.63
CA ILE A 51 3.14 41.09 11.75
C ILE A 51 3.00 42.24 10.75
N TYR A 52 4.04 43.07 10.58
CA TYR A 52 4.02 44.14 9.57
C TYR A 52 3.72 43.61 8.16
N PHE A 53 4.31 42.49 7.76
CA PHE A 53 4.03 41.89 6.46
C PHE A 53 2.67 41.19 6.42
N LEU A 54 2.23 40.59 7.54
CA LEU A 54 0.91 40.00 7.66
C LEU A 54 -0.22 41.03 7.53
N ASP A 55 -0.05 42.27 7.98
CA ASP A 55 -1.08 43.31 7.79
C ASP A 55 -1.38 43.58 6.31
N HIS A 56 -0.46 43.22 5.41
CA HIS A 56 -0.57 43.36 3.97
C HIS A 56 -0.86 42.02 3.26
N LEU A 57 -0.95 40.92 4.01
CA LEU A 57 -1.22 39.57 3.53
C LEU A 57 -2.50 39.06 4.18
N ASP A 58 -3.51 38.71 3.40
CA ASP A 58 -4.78 38.17 3.93
C ASP A 58 -4.62 36.69 4.35
N GLU A 59 -3.67 36.42 5.25
CA GLU A 59 -3.25 35.08 5.69
C GLU A 59 -2.98 35.04 7.20
N SER A 60 -3.11 33.85 7.81
CA SER A 60 -2.74 33.67 9.21
C SER A 60 -1.22 33.57 9.40
N PHE A 61 -0.73 33.87 10.62
CA PHE A 61 0.68 33.75 10.98
C PHE A 61 1.26 32.35 10.68
N ASP A 62 0.52 31.29 11.02
CA ASP A 62 0.96 29.92 10.79
C ASP A 62 1.08 29.61 9.28
N THR A 63 0.11 30.06 8.49
CA THR A 63 0.12 29.88 7.02
C THR A 63 1.32 30.59 6.40
N TYR A 64 1.58 31.82 6.84
CA TYR A 64 2.74 32.59 6.40
C TYR A 64 4.05 31.90 6.73
N LEU A 65 4.18 31.38 7.96
CA LEU A 65 5.38 30.72 8.43
C LEU A 65 5.64 29.43 7.64
N GLU A 66 4.63 28.61 7.42
CA GLU A 66 4.76 27.38 6.64
C GLU A 66 5.08 27.67 5.17
N LYS A 67 4.47 28.68 4.55
CA LYS A 67 4.84 29.13 3.20
C LYS A 67 6.29 29.62 3.15
N THR A 68 6.75 30.34 4.16
CA THR A 68 8.12 30.85 4.25
C THR A 68 9.12 29.72 4.44
N LYS A 69 8.83 28.75 5.32
CA LYS A 69 9.64 27.54 5.48
C LYS A 69 9.77 26.77 4.16
N ARG A 70 8.64 26.54 3.48
CA ARG A 70 8.62 25.85 2.19
C ARG A 70 9.42 26.58 1.11
N ALA A 71 9.33 27.91 1.08
CA ALA A 71 10.14 28.74 0.19
C ALA A 71 11.63 28.61 0.51
N PHE A 72 11.99 28.72 1.79
CA PHE A 72 13.36 28.63 2.26
C PHE A 72 13.94 27.22 2.16
N SER A 73 13.12 26.18 2.00
CA SER A 73 13.56 24.82 1.67
C SER A 73 13.84 24.63 0.18
N GLY A 74 13.52 25.61 -0.67
CA GLY A 74 13.68 25.51 -2.14
C GLY A 74 12.55 24.75 -2.84
N GLU A 75 11.47 24.42 -2.14
CA GLU A 75 10.33 23.67 -2.70
C GLU A 75 9.33 24.56 -3.44
N SER A 76 9.33 25.87 -3.19
CA SER A 76 8.42 26.82 -3.83
C SER A 76 9.07 27.52 -5.02
N MET A 77 8.49 27.35 -6.20
CA MET A 77 8.91 28.07 -7.42
C MET A 77 8.26 29.46 -7.56
N GLU A 78 7.23 29.75 -6.75
CA GLU A 78 6.45 30.99 -6.84
C GLU A 78 7.12 32.16 -6.11
N ILE A 79 8.04 31.85 -5.19
CA ILE A 79 8.72 32.81 -4.35
C ILE A 79 10.13 33.05 -4.89
N GLN A 80 10.42 34.32 -5.16
CA GLN A 80 11.68 34.80 -5.69
C GLN A 80 12.46 35.54 -4.60
N PHE A 81 13.79 35.38 -4.63
CA PHE A 81 14.70 35.92 -3.62
C PHE A 81 15.56 37.04 -4.21
N PHE A 82 15.69 38.11 -3.44
CA PHE A 82 16.42 39.32 -3.82
C PHE A 82 17.38 39.66 -2.70
N LEU A 83 18.67 39.73 -3.02
CA LEU A 83 19.72 40.17 -2.11
C LEU A 83 20.42 41.37 -2.71
N GLN A 84 20.17 42.56 -2.14
CA GLN A 84 20.78 43.82 -2.55
C GLN A 84 21.36 44.52 -1.34
N ASP A 85 22.62 44.96 -1.45
CA ASP A 85 23.33 45.65 -0.37
C ASP A 85 23.25 44.87 0.96
N ASP A 86 22.59 45.44 1.97
CA ASP A 86 22.39 44.86 3.31
C ASP A 86 20.95 44.36 3.52
N THR A 87 20.20 44.14 2.44
CA THR A 87 18.78 43.79 2.50
C THR A 87 18.51 42.48 1.75
N PHE A 88 17.96 41.51 2.47
CA PHE A 88 17.45 40.26 1.92
C PHE A 88 15.92 40.29 1.90
N MET A 89 15.32 40.13 0.72
CA MET A 89 13.87 40.14 0.52
C MET A 89 13.41 38.91 -0.24
N TRP A 90 12.18 38.49 0.03
CA TRP A 90 11.49 37.49 -0.79
C TRP A 90 10.10 37.95 -1.18
N LYS A 91 9.76 37.71 -2.44
CA LYS A 91 8.52 38.16 -3.06
C LYS A 91 7.79 37.00 -3.72
N GLU A 92 6.48 37.01 -3.64
CA GLU A 92 5.61 36.09 -4.36
C GLU A 92 5.22 36.74 -5.70
N GLN A 93 5.42 36.01 -6.80
CA GLN A 93 5.10 36.46 -8.16
C GLN A 93 5.71 37.83 -8.54
N ASN A 94 6.85 38.20 -7.95
CA ASN A 94 7.57 39.47 -8.14
C ASN A 94 6.78 40.77 -7.82
N ILE A 95 5.59 40.66 -7.23
CA ILE A 95 4.71 41.80 -6.94
C ILE A 95 4.55 41.95 -5.42
N LEU A 96 4.31 40.84 -4.73
CA LEU A 96 3.94 40.85 -3.32
C LEU A 96 5.15 40.56 -2.45
N THR A 97 5.65 41.57 -1.72
CA THR A 97 6.72 41.39 -0.75
C THR A 97 6.20 40.61 0.45
N ARG A 98 6.68 39.39 0.63
CA ARG A 98 6.32 38.55 1.78
C ARG A 98 7.21 38.84 2.98
N GLY A 99 8.45 39.27 2.77
CA GLY A 99 9.28 39.69 3.88
C GLY A 99 10.60 40.30 3.46
N GLU A 100 11.18 40.99 4.43
CA GLU A 100 12.46 41.67 4.34
C GLU A 100 13.23 41.45 5.64
N ILE A 101 14.52 41.17 5.51
CA ILE A 101 15.46 41.04 6.61
C ILE A 101 16.70 41.85 6.28
N THR A 102 17.07 42.76 7.18
CA THR A 102 18.37 43.41 7.14
C THR A 102 19.45 42.40 7.53
N VAL A 103 20.44 42.23 6.68
CA VAL A 103 21.54 41.28 6.84
C VAL A 103 22.84 42.05 7.06
N SER A 104 23.71 41.50 7.90
CA SER A 104 24.99 42.11 8.25
C SER A 104 26.14 41.10 8.14
N PRO A 105 27.35 41.51 7.73
CA PRO A 105 28.49 40.61 7.66
C PRO A 105 28.83 39.99 9.02
N ILE A 106 29.02 38.66 9.04
CA ILE A 106 29.48 37.96 10.25
C ILE A 106 30.98 38.19 10.41
N SER A 107 31.36 39.11 11.30
CA SER A 107 32.78 39.38 11.60
C SER A 107 33.37 38.42 12.63
N ASN A 108 32.54 37.76 13.44
CA ASN A 108 33.01 36.87 14.50
C ASN A 108 33.19 35.43 13.97
N ILE A 109 34.44 35.05 13.73
CA ILE A 109 34.84 33.72 13.30
C ILE A 109 34.37 32.60 14.24
N LEU A 110 34.20 32.88 15.54
CA LEU A 110 33.72 31.88 16.50
C LEU A 110 32.29 31.44 16.17
N ILE A 111 31.43 32.36 15.72
CA ILE A 111 30.05 32.03 15.32
C ILE A 111 30.07 31.06 14.14
N ILE A 112 30.94 31.30 13.16
CA ILE A 112 31.09 30.45 11.97
C ILE A 112 31.68 29.08 12.36
N SER A 113 32.66 29.06 13.26
CA SER A 113 33.26 27.82 13.76
C SER A 113 32.24 26.96 14.51
N ASP A 114 31.40 27.58 15.34
CA ASP A 114 30.38 26.88 16.10
C ASP A 114 29.27 26.33 15.20
N THR A 115 28.79 27.12 14.23
CA THR A 115 27.79 26.64 13.25
C THR A 115 28.36 25.53 12.37
N LEU A 116 29.61 25.65 11.92
CA LEU A 116 30.28 24.60 11.15
C LEU A 116 30.40 23.31 11.98
N LYS A 117 30.80 23.41 13.25
CA LYS A 117 30.87 22.26 14.15
C LYS A 117 29.50 21.60 14.32
N GLU A 118 28.44 22.38 14.51
CA GLU A 118 27.08 21.86 14.62
C GLU A 118 26.65 21.12 13.34
N ILE A 119 26.92 21.70 12.16
CA ILE A 119 26.61 21.08 10.87
C ILE A 119 27.37 19.75 10.72
N LEU A 120 28.65 19.69 11.10
CA LEU A 120 29.46 18.47 11.01
C LEU A 120 28.97 17.36 11.94
N GLU A 121 28.59 17.69 13.18
CA GLU A 121 28.00 16.71 14.11
C GLU A 121 26.65 16.20 13.61
N ARG A 122 25.80 17.08 13.07
CA ARG A 122 24.53 16.67 12.42
C ARG A 122 24.79 15.76 11.23
N TYR A 123 25.74 16.11 10.35
CA TYR A 123 26.10 15.28 9.20
C TYR A 123 26.58 13.89 9.64
N ARG A 124 27.42 13.82 10.68
CA ARG A 124 27.86 12.56 11.27
C ARG A 124 26.67 11.73 11.75
N GLY A 125 25.76 12.32 12.54
CA GLY A 125 24.56 11.64 13.03
C GLY A 125 23.66 11.14 11.89
N CYS A 126 23.45 11.94 10.85
CA CYS A 126 22.72 11.52 9.65
C CYS A 126 23.39 10.33 8.95
N ARG A 127 24.73 10.35 8.83
CA ARG A 127 25.50 9.27 8.21
C ARG A 127 25.42 7.97 9.01
N GLU A 128 25.53 8.04 10.34
CA GLU A 128 25.40 6.87 11.23
C GLU A 128 24.00 6.25 11.14
N ARG A 129 22.96 7.08 11.10
CA ARG A 129 21.57 6.63 10.91
C ARG A 129 21.37 6.01 9.53
N MET A 130 21.93 6.59 8.47
CA MET A 130 21.88 6.05 7.11
C MET A 130 22.50 4.64 7.05
N ILE A 131 23.69 4.45 7.63
CA ILE A 131 24.36 3.14 7.69
C ILE A 131 23.52 2.12 8.46
N THR A 132 22.87 2.55 9.55
CA THR A 132 22.00 1.66 10.34
C THR A 132 20.78 1.22 9.54
N LEU A 133 20.12 2.16 8.85
CA LEU A 133 18.99 1.86 7.97
C LEU A 133 19.37 0.98 6.79
N GLU A 134 20.56 1.17 6.22
CA GLU A 134 21.08 0.34 5.13
C GLU A 134 21.25 -1.12 5.58
N LYS A 135 21.84 -1.34 6.76
CA LYS A 135 21.97 -2.69 7.34
C LYS A 135 20.62 -3.34 7.67
N GLU A 136 19.67 -2.56 8.19
CA GLU A 136 18.32 -3.07 8.47
C GLU A 136 17.62 -3.47 7.17
N ASN A 137 17.74 -2.65 6.12
CA ASN A 137 17.16 -2.93 4.82
C ASN A 137 17.78 -4.20 4.19
N GLU A 138 19.10 -4.35 4.25
CA GLU A 138 19.80 -5.56 3.80
C GLU A 138 19.30 -6.80 4.54
N TYR A 139 19.20 -6.73 5.87
CA TYR A 139 18.66 -7.80 6.70
C TYR A 139 17.21 -8.16 6.34
N LEU A 140 16.35 -7.16 6.16
CA LEU A 140 14.95 -7.36 5.77
C LEU A 140 14.86 -8.00 4.38
N ASN A 141 15.68 -7.55 3.43
CA ASN A 141 15.74 -8.10 2.09
C ASN A 141 16.17 -9.58 2.11
N GLU A 142 17.22 -9.93 2.85
CA GLU A 142 17.63 -11.32 3.03
C GLU A 142 16.54 -12.19 3.65
N SER A 143 15.87 -11.67 4.70
CA SER A 143 14.79 -12.37 5.37
C SER A 143 13.61 -12.60 4.43
N ASN A 144 13.30 -11.64 3.58
CA ASN A 144 12.25 -11.73 2.58
C ASN A 144 12.58 -12.81 1.53
N VAL A 145 13.81 -12.82 0.99
CA VAL A 145 14.26 -13.87 0.06
C VAL A 145 14.16 -15.26 0.70
N LYS A 146 14.64 -15.42 1.95
CA LYS A 146 14.55 -16.70 2.68
C LYS A 146 13.09 -17.14 2.88
N LEU A 147 12.19 -16.20 3.17
CA LEU A 147 10.77 -16.50 3.33
C LEU A 147 10.12 -16.89 2.01
N ASN A 148 10.44 -16.19 0.92
CA ASN A 148 9.91 -16.50 -0.40
C ASN A 148 10.30 -17.91 -0.86
N ILE A 149 11.57 -18.31 -0.68
CA ILE A 149 12.03 -19.68 -0.95
C ILE A 149 11.25 -20.71 -0.13
N ARG A 150 10.93 -20.42 1.14
CA ARG A 150 10.14 -21.32 1.99
C ARG A 150 8.69 -21.43 1.51
N ILE A 151 8.11 -20.33 1.04
CA ILE A 151 6.76 -20.30 0.47
C ILE A 151 6.73 -21.16 -0.79
N GLU A 152 7.64 -20.95 -1.74
CA GLU A 152 7.73 -21.73 -2.97
C GLU A 152 7.86 -23.23 -2.69
N LYS A 153 8.73 -23.62 -1.74
CA LYS A 153 8.85 -25.02 -1.30
C LYS A 153 7.55 -25.57 -0.71
N THR A 154 6.86 -24.78 0.11
CA THR A 154 5.60 -25.20 0.74
C THR A 154 4.49 -25.35 -0.30
N VAL A 155 4.43 -24.45 -1.29
CA VAL A 155 3.52 -24.54 -2.43
C VAL A 155 3.80 -25.81 -3.23
N GLY A 156 5.07 -26.09 -3.56
CA GLY A 156 5.43 -27.31 -4.28
C GLY A 156 5.04 -28.59 -3.53
N ILE A 157 5.24 -28.64 -2.20
CA ILE A 157 4.79 -29.76 -1.36
C ILE A 157 3.26 -29.88 -1.40
N LYS A 158 2.54 -28.77 -1.25
CA LYS A 158 1.08 -28.73 -1.29
C LYS A 158 0.55 -29.27 -2.62
N GLU A 159 1.06 -28.77 -3.74
CA GLU A 159 0.63 -29.20 -5.08
C GLU A 159 0.90 -30.69 -5.32
N ASN A 160 2.04 -31.20 -4.85
CA ASN A 160 2.35 -32.63 -4.95
C ASN A 160 1.37 -33.46 -4.12
N MET A 161 1.09 -33.04 -2.89
CA MET A 161 0.10 -33.70 -2.03
C MET A 161 -1.30 -33.69 -2.64
N GLU A 162 -1.72 -32.57 -3.23
CA GLU A 162 -3.01 -32.46 -3.92
C GLU A 162 -3.09 -33.46 -5.08
N LYS A 163 -2.07 -33.51 -5.95
CA LYS A 163 -1.99 -34.47 -7.07
C LYS A 163 -2.11 -35.92 -6.58
N ASP A 164 -1.39 -36.26 -5.50
CA ASP A 164 -1.44 -37.60 -4.90
C ASP A 164 -2.82 -37.95 -4.35
N PHE A 165 -3.48 -37.01 -3.67
CA PHE A 165 -4.84 -37.22 -3.17
C PHE A 165 -5.86 -37.36 -4.31
N TYR A 166 -5.77 -36.51 -5.34
CA TYR A 166 -6.63 -36.62 -6.53
C TYR A 166 -6.46 -37.97 -7.22
N ARG A 167 -5.22 -38.45 -7.36
CA ARG A 167 -4.94 -39.78 -7.95
C ARG A 167 -5.57 -40.91 -7.14
N LYS A 168 -5.43 -40.88 -5.81
CA LYS A 168 -6.05 -41.87 -4.91
C LYS A 168 -7.57 -41.83 -4.97
N PHE A 169 -8.15 -40.62 -5.01
CA PHE A 169 -9.59 -40.43 -5.13
C PHE A 169 -10.13 -40.98 -6.45
N LEU A 170 -9.44 -40.72 -7.58
CA LEU A 170 -9.81 -41.25 -8.89
C LEU A 170 -9.78 -42.79 -8.92
N LEU A 171 -8.77 -43.41 -8.33
CA LEU A 171 -8.68 -44.87 -8.22
C LEU A 171 -9.87 -45.44 -7.44
N LEU A 172 -10.21 -44.85 -6.29
CA LEU A 172 -11.36 -45.26 -5.48
C LEU A 172 -12.68 -45.06 -6.25
N LEU A 173 -12.84 -43.91 -6.90
CA LEU A 173 -14.03 -43.59 -7.69
C LEU A 173 -14.22 -44.61 -8.82
N ASN A 174 -13.15 -44.95 -9.54
CA ASN A 174 -13.20 -45.92 -10.63
C ASN A 174 -13.52 -47.33 -10.13
N SER A 175 -12.94 -47.75 -8.99
CA SER A 175 -13.28 -49.03 -8.35
C SER A 175 -14.77 -49.09 -7.96
N LYS A 176 -15.31 -48.01 -7.39
CA LYS A 176 -16.74 -47.92 -7.06
C LYS A 176 -17.63 -47.93 -8.30
N LYS A 177 -17.27 -47.19 -9.37
CA LYS A 177 -17.97 -47.21 -10.66
C LYS A 177 -17.98 -48.61 -11.29
N GLN A 178 -16.84 -49.30 -11.25
CA GLN A 178 -16.75 -50.68 -11.71
C GLN A 178 -17.67 -51.60 -10.92
N ARG A 179 -17.67 -51.49 -9.58
CA ARG A 179 -18.55 -52.31 -8.74
C ARG A 179 -20.04 -52.05 -9.01
N ILE A 180 -20.42 -50.80 -9.25
CA ILE A 180 -21.80 -50.45 -9.64
C ILE A 180 -22.17 -51.12 -10.96
N ARG A 181 -21.29 -51.07 -11.97
CA ARG A 181 -21.51 -51.74 -13.27
C ARG A 181 -21.66 -53.26 -13.11
N GLU A 182 -20.77 -53.90 -12.34
CA GLU A 182 -20.86 -55.35 -12.06
C GLU A 182 -22.20 -55.73 -11.39
N LEU A 183 -22.67 -54.91 -10.45
CA LEU A 183 -23.94 -55.14 -9.75
C LEU A 183 -25.14 -54.93 -10.68
N GLN A 184 -25.10 -53.92 -11.55
CA GLN A 184 -26.12 -53.68 -12.57
C GLN A 184 -26.20 -54.85 -13.55
N GLU A 185 -25.07 -55.30 -14.10
CA GLU A 185 -25.04 -56.46 -15.00
C GLU A 185 -25.54 -57.75 -14.32
N ALA A 186 -25.22 -57.95 -13.04
CA ALA A 186 -25.71 -59.12 -12.29
C ALA A 186 -27.22 -59.07 -12.04
N LEU A 187 -27.78 -57.88 -11.88
CA LEU A 187 -29.23 -57.66 -11.76
C LEU A 187 -29.90 -57.96 -13.10
N ASP A 188 -29.41 -57.38 -14.20
CA ASP A 188 -29.97 -57.55 -15.55
C ASP A 188 -29.94 -59.02 -16.01
N LYS A 189 -28.88 -59.77 -15.67
CA LYS A 189 -28.75 -61.22 -15.94
C LYS A 189 -29.69 -62.10 -15.11
N LYS A 190 -30.18 -61.61 -13.96
CA LYS A 190 -31.21 -62.31 -13.17
C LYS A 190 -32.60 -62.07 -13.74
N THR A 191 -32.89 -60.85 -14.19
CA THR A 191 -34.18 -60.50 -14.80
C THR A 191 -34.40 -61.23 -16.13
N THR A 192 -33.34 -61.47 -16.90
CA THR A 192 -33.39 -62.23 -18.17
C THR A 192 -33.42 -63.76 -18.00
N LYS A 193 -33.23 -64.30 -16.78
CA LYS A 193 -33.35 -65.74 -16.48
C LYS A 193 -34.72 -66.13 -15.92
N THR A 194 -35.61 -65.18 -15.70
CA THR A 194 -36.99 -65.40 -15.24
C THR A 194 -38.00 -65.12 -16.35
N GLU A 195 -37.66 -65.46 -17.59
CA GLU A 195 -38.57 -65.39 -18.73
C GLU A 195 -38.72 -66.79 -19.33
N TYR A 196 -39.31 -67.68 -18.53
CA TYR A 196 -40.10 -68.84 -18.95
C TYR A 196 -40.90 -69.27 -17.71
N ASP A 197 -41.95 -68.53 -17.41
CA ASP A 197 -43.19 -69.16 -16.95
C ASP A 197 -44.37 -68.35 -17.48
N GLU A 198 -45.27 -69.05 -18.15
CA GLU A 198 -46.35 -68.57 -18.98
C GLU A 198 -47.65 -68.51 -18.15
N THR A 199 -48.55 -67.59 -18.50
CA THR A 199 -49.96 -67.45 -18.05
C THR A 199 -50.14 -66.82 -16.64
N THR A 200 -50.98 -65.80 -16.38
CA THR A 200 -52.37 -65.56 -16.80
C THR A 200 -52.80 -64.10 -16.54
N ASP A 201 -53.35 -63.50 -17.58
CA ASP A 201 -54.51 -62.58 -17.76
C ASP A 201 -55.19 -61.76 -16.62
N GLU A 202 -55.75 -60.63 -17.08
CA GLU A 202 -56.80 -59.71 -16.54
C GLU A 202 -56.40 -58.70 -15.43
N ASN A 203 -56.84 -57.44 -15.33
CA ASN A 203 -57.58 -56.46 -16.15
C ASN A 203 -57.70 -55.16 -15.28
N GLU A 204 -57.95 -53.99 -15.92
CA GLU A 204 -58.53 -52.74 -15.35
C GLU A 204 -57.78 -52.00 -14.21
N GLY A 205 -57.65 -50.67 -14.17
CA GLY A 205 -58.27 -49.59 -14.92
C GLY A 205 -57.79 -48.24 -14.37
N SER A 206 -57.83 -47.25 -15.27
CA SER A 206 -57.64 -45.80 -15.12
C SER A 206 -58.23 -45.18 -13.84
N ASP A 207 -57.52 -44.25 -13.19
CA ASP A 207 -57.94 -42.83 -13.26
C ASP A 207 -56.93 -41.83 -12.67
N VAL A 208 -56.86 -40.72 -13.39
CA VAL A 208 -55.98 -39.56 -13.22
C VAL A 208 -56.78 -38.44 -12.53
N GLU A 209 -56.06 -37.66 -11.74
CA GLU A 209 -56.29 -36.23 -11.47
C GLU A 209 -57.18 -35.72 -10.32
N ASP A 210 -56.47 -34.96 -9.46
CA ASP A 210 -56.76 -33.57 -9.08
C ASP A 210 -57.59 -33.27 -7.82
N LYS A 211 -56.96 -32.66 -6.79
CA LYS A 211 -57.19 -31.24 -6.44
C LYS A 211 -56.38 -30.74 -5.23
N ARG A 212 -56.06 -29.45 -5.35
CA ARG A 212 -55.27 -28.56 -4.50
C ARG A 212 -55.92 -28.16 -3.16
N VAL A 213 -55.06 -27.99 -2.16
CA VAL A 213 -54.87 -26.86 -1.22
C VAL A 213 -56.08 -26.01 -0.80
N GLN A 214 -56.33 -25.93 0.52
CA GLN A 214 -56.55 -24.71 1.34
C GLN A 214 -56.73 -25.15 2.82
N GLU A 215 -55.76 -24.92 3.71
CA GLU A 215 -55.57 -23.71 4.53
C GLU A 215 -56.83 -23.21 5.25
N THR A 216 -56.96 -23.51 6.55
CA THR A 216 -57.57 -22.58 7.52
C THR A 216 -56.84 -22.64 8.86
N SER A 217 -56.67 -21.43 9.39
CA SER A 217 -55.93 -21.01 10.56
C SER A 217 -56.50 -21.49 11.89
N ILE A 218 -55.64 -21.80 12.88
CA ILE A 218 -55.87 -21.41 14.28
C ILE A 218 -54.53 -21.10 14.97
N LYS A 219 -54.38 -19.86 15.44
CA LYS A 219 -53.31 -19.39 16.35
C LYS A 219 -53.62 -19.84 17.78
N SER A 220 -52.61 -20.31 18.53
CA SER A 220 -52.39 -19.92 19.94
C SER A 220 -51.13 -20.56 20.58
N THR A 221 -50.19 -19.68 20.91
CA THR A 221 -49.36 -19.57 22.13
C THR A 221 -48.92 -20.82 22.94
N ASN A 222 -47.59 -21.03 22.93
CA ASN A 222 -46.64 -21.31 24.04
C ASN A 222 -47.08 -22.17 25.25
N ILE A 223 -46.26 -23.18 25.61
CA ILE A 223 -45.56 -23.32 26.92
C ILE A 223 -44.64 -24.57 26.96
N ARG A 224 -43.39 -24.32 27.40
CA ARG A 224 -42.37 -25.17 28.07
C ARG A 224 -42.01 -26.57 27.54
N LYS A 225 -40.71 -26.72 27.20
CA LYS A 225 -39.95 -27.97 27.40
C LYS A 225 -38.97 -27.82 28.57
N ARG A 226 -38.94 -28.84 29.43
CA ARG A 226 -38.03 -29.06 30.57
C ARG A 226 -37.36 -30.43 30.37
N LYS A 227 -36.19 -30.60 31.02
CA LYS A 227 -35.32 -31.80 31.25
C LYS A 227 -34.11 -31.91 30.29
N THR A 228 -32.82 -31.84 30.69
CA THR A 228 -31.98 -32.56 31.71
C THR A 228 -32.05 -34.09 31.58
N ASN A 229 -30.98 -34.91 31.56
CA ASN A 229 -29.60 -34.82 32.07
C ASN A 229 -28.70 -35.98 31.53
N SER A 230 -27.37 -35.79 31.58
CA SER A 230 -26.27 -36.72 31.98
C SER A 230 -25.90 -37.98 31.15
N GLN A 231 -24.66 -38.06 30.61
CA GLN A 231 -23.45 -38.85 31.06
C GLN A 231 -23.50 -40.34 30.62
N GLU A 232 -22.44 -41.10 30.28
CA GLU A 232 -20.96 -41.06 30.14
C GLU A 232 -20.59 -42.37 29.37
N ASP A 233 -19.51 -42.52 28.58
CA ASP A 233 -18.16 -43.01 28.96
C ASP A 233 -17.29 -43.12 27.67
N GLU A 234 -16.11 -42.48 27.57
CA GLU A 234 -14.71 -43.01 27.65
C GLU A 234 -14.37 -44.23 26.72
N GLN A 235 -13.26 -44.31 25.96
CA GLN A 235 -11.88 -43.81 26.07
C GLN A 235 -11.08 -44.07 24.75
N LYS A 236 -10.14 -43.19 24.33
CA LYS A 236 -8.72 -43.50 23.97
C LYS A 236 -7.96 -42.37 23.21
N ASP A 237 -6.90 -41.91 23.88
CA ASP A 237 -5.57 -41.43 23.45
C ASP A 237 -5.32 -40.43 22.28
N LYS A 238 -5.02 -39.19 22.71
CA LYS A 238 -3.83 -38.34 22.46
C LYS A 238 -3.24 -38.19 21.04
N SER A 239 -3.35 -36.98 20.50
CA SER A 239 -2.19 -36.25 19.93
C SER A 239 -2.34 -34.73 20.15
N ASN A 240 -1.28 -34.10 20.67
CA ASN A 240 -1.20 -32.69 21.01
C ASN A 240 -0.72 -31.85 19.82
N ILE A 241 -1.52 -30.88 19.36
CA ILE A 241 -1.02 -29.72 18.60
C ILE A 241 -1.60 -28.46 19.25
N SER A 242 -0.73 -27.70 19.90
CA SER A 242 -1.04 -26.43 20.58
C SER A 242 -1.33 -25.33 19.54
N LYS A 243 -2.55 -24.77 19.61
CA LYS A 243 -2.99 -23.61 18.84
C LYS A 243 -2.36 -22.33 19.40
N ARG A 244 -1.72 -21.56 18.51
CA ARG A 244 -1.19 -20.22 18.76
C ARG A 244 -2.29 -19.20 18.51
N ASN A 245 -2.48 -18.30 19.48
CA ASN A 245 -3.50 -17.26 19.47
C ASN A 245 -3.18 -16.15 18.45
N PHE A 246 -4.13 -15.83 17.58
CA PHE A 246 -4.17 -14.58 16.82
C PHE A 246 -4.87 -13.53 17.67
N MET A 247 -4.11 -12.54 18.15
CA MET A 247 -4.63 -11.38 18.87
C MET A 247 -5.02 -10.31 17.84
N ARG A 248 -6.32 -10.08 17.67
CA ARG A 248 -6.89 -9.02 16.82
C ARG A 248 -7.35 -7.90 17.74
N CYS A 249 -6.64 -6.78 17.74
CA CYS A 249 -7.05 -5.57 18.44
C CYS A 249 -8.24 -4.94 17.69
N THR A 250 -9.36 -4.77 18.39
CA THR A 250 -10.47 -3.91 18.02
C THR A 250 -10.72 -2.96 19.18
N ASN A 251 -10.77 -1.66 18.90
CA ASN A 251 -11.70 -0.72 19.54
C ASN A 251 -11.93 0.47 18.59
N PHE A 252 -13.20 0.62 18.19
CA PHE A 252 -13.84 1.82 17.66
C PHE A 252 -13.94 2.89 18.77
N PHE A 253 -14.03 4.20 18.51
CA PHE A 253 -15.21 5.01 18.14
C PHE A 253 -14.72 6.49 18.14
N SER A 254 -15.26 7.52 17.49
CA SER A 254 -16.52 7.87 16.77
C SER A 254 -16.20 9.20 16.02
N SER A 255 -16.90 9.69 14.99
CA SER A 255 -18.34 9.98 14.90
C SER A 255 -18.77 10.35 13.46
N GLU A 256 -19.96 9.88 13.07
CA GLU A 256 -21.08 10.57 12.39
C GLU A 256 -20.82 11.67 11.35
N ASN A 257 -21.56 11.83 10.25
CA ASN A 257 -22.67 11.15 9.58
C ASN A 257 -22.83 11.94 8.25
N SER A 258 -22.93 11.28 7.10
CA SER A 258 -23.73 11.74 5.94
C SER A 258 -23.64 10.73 4.80
N SER A 259 -24.75 10.07 4.51
CA SER A 259 -25.12 9.46 3.22
C SER A 259 -26.64 9.49 3.19
N PRO A 260 -27.28 9.76 2.03
CA PRO A 260 -27.51 8.74 0.98
C PRO A 260 -27.29 9.34 -0.44
N GLU A 261 -27.25 8.64 -1.59
CA GLU A 261 -27.80 7.38 -2.08
C GLU A 261 -27.06 7.01 -3.42
N PRO A 262 -27.21 5.81 -3.99
CA PRO A 262 -26.45 5.34 -5.15
C PRO A 262 -27.13 5.68 -6.47
N SER A 263 -26.37 6.16 -7.45
CA SER A 263 -26.84 6.31 -8.84
C SER A 263 -26.04 5.41 -9.77
N THR A 264 -26.79 4.58 -10.51
CA THR A 264 -26.32 3.72 -11.58
C THR A 264 -26.13 4.54 -12.85
N SER A 265 -24.91 4.59 -13.41
CA SER A 265 -24.77 4.70 -14.86
C SER A 265 -23.45 4.07 -15.32
N LYS A 266 -23.60 3.20 -16.32
CA LYS A 266 -22.51 2.73 -17.18
C LYS A 266 -22.08 3.90 -18.05
N ASP A 267 -20.78 4.15 -18.19
CA ASP A 267 -20.21 4.29 -19.53
C ASP A 267 -18.68 4.23 -19.59
N LYS A 268 -18.23 3.82 -20.77
CA LYS A 268 -16.90 3.33 -21.14
C LYS A 268 -15.90 4.45 -21.49
N SER A 269 -14.62 4.07 -21.40
CA SER A 269 -13.46 4.56 -22.18
C SER A 269 -12.95 5.97 -21.77
N ILE A 270 -11.66 6.31 -21.72
CA ILE A 270 -10.49 5.94 -22.53
C ILE A 270 -9.24 6.09 -21.64
N LEU A 271 -8.40 5.05 -21.54
CA LEU A 271 -7.04 5.14 -21.01
C LEU A 271 -6.14 5.75 -22.09
N LYS A 272 -5.56 6.93 -21.81
CA LYS A 272 -4.44 7.49 -22.59
C LYS A 272 -3.15 7.30 -21.81
N ASN A 273 -2.20 6.71 -22.52
CA ASN A 273 -0.82 6.45 -22.15
C ASN A 273 -0.09 7.74 -21.71
N ALA A 274 0.76 7.60 -20.70
CA ALA A 274 1.96 8.41 -20.56
C ALA A 274 3.13 7.43 -20.38
N ASP A 275 3.90 7.37 -21.45
CA ASP A 275 5.10 6.58 -21.64
C ASP A 275 6.25 7.17 -20.80
N VAL A 276 7.05 6.27 -20.25
CA VAL A 276 8.25 6.53 -19.46
C VAL A 276 9.40 6.57 -20.45
N GLN A 277 10.05 7.72 -20.59
CA GLN A 277 11.30 7.80 -21.35
C GLN A 277 12.52 8.02 -20.45
N HIS A 278 13.59 7.35 -20.89
CA HIS A 278 15.02 7.60 -20.65
C HIS A 278 15.67 7.02 -19.40
N ILE A 279 16.32 5.85 -19.57
CA ILE A 279 17.76 5.75 -19.36
C ILE A 279 18.38 4.98 -20.53
N THR A 280 19.11 5.71 -21.36
CA THR A 280 19.98 5.21 -22.43
C THR A 280 21.32 4.81 -21.80
N MET A 281 21.69 3.54 -21.86
CA MET A 281 23.11 3.14 -21.79
C MET A 281 23.43 2.35 -23.06
N ALA A 282 24.22 2.99 -23.91
CA ALA A 282 24.78 2.40 -25.11
C ALA A 282 25.93 1.47 -24.71
N THR A 283 25.80 0.20 -25.07
CA THR A 283 26.93 -0.70 -25.27
C THR A 283 26.84 -1.18 -26.70
N GLU A 284 27.69 -0.62 -27.56
CA GLU A 284 27.95 -1.11 -28.90
C GLU A 284 28.66 -2.46 -28.81
N GLN A 285 28.10 -3.48 -29.46
CA GLN A 285 28.88 -4.55 -30.08
C GLN A 285 28.13 -5.09 -31.30
N LEU A 286 28.83 -5.05 -32.43
CA LEU A 286 28.45 -5.59 -33.73
C LEU A 286 28.20 -7.09 -33.68
N ASN A 287 27.24 -7.60 -34.48
CA ASN A 287 27.52 -8.47 -35.63
C ASN A 287 26.24 -9.00 -36.32
N THR A 288 26.12 -8.68 -37.61
CA THR A 288 25.72 -9.50 -38.78
C THR A 288 24.93 -10.81 -38.57
N SER A 289 23.76 -10.97 -39.22
CA SER A 289 23.55 -11.65 -40.54
C SER A 289 22.09 -12.09 -40.76
N GLU A 290 21.61 -11.94 -42.01
CA GLU A 290 20.79 -12.86 -42.85
C GLU A 290 19.46 -13.44 -42.28
N GLU A 291 18.31 -13.07 -42.85
CA GLU A 291 17.56 -13.75 -43.95
C GLU A 291 16.64 -14.91 -43.48
N GLU A 292 15.35 -14.58 -43.35
CA GLU A 292 14.15 -15.29 -43.87
C GLU A 292 13.72 -16.72 -43.40
N PRO A 293 12.43 -17.11 -43.62
CA PRO A 293 11.55 -17.76 -42.62
C PRO A 293 11.21 -19.24 -42.92
N GLU A 294 10.07 -19.71 -42.37
CA GLU A 294 9.41 -21.03 -42.48
C GLU A 294 9.73 -21.97 -41.27
N ASP A 295 8.81 -22.73 -40.66
CA ASP A 295 7.55 -23.25 -41.14
C ASP A 295 6.65 -23.81 -40.00
N ASP A 296 5.42 -24.09 -40.42
CA ASP A 296 4.24 -24.70 -39.80
C ASP A 296 4.46 -25.84 -38.75
N LEU A 297 3.66 -25.80 -37.68
CA LEU A 297 3.72 -26.70 -36.53
C LEU A 297 2.34 -27.31 -36.22
N PHE A 298 1.69 -27.84 -37.27
CA PHE A 298 0.63 -28.85 -37.13
C PHE A 298 0.96 -30.07 -37.99
N SER A 299 1.60 -31.06 -37.37
CA SER A 299 1.69 -32.41 -37.91
C SER A 299 1.74 -33.43 -36.77
N GLN A 300 0.55 -33.95 -36.46
CA GLN A 300 0.16 -35.33 -36.07
C GLN A 300 -0.89 -35.36 -34.97
#